data_AF-L7LCE2-F1
#
_entry.id   AF-L7LCE2-F1
#
_cell.length_a   1.000
_cell.length_b   1.000
_cell.length_c   1.000
_cell.angle_alpha   90.00
_cell.angle_beta   90.00
_cell.angle_gamma   90.00
#
_symmetry.space_group_name_H-M   'P 1'
#
loop_
_entity.id
_entity.type
_entity.pdbx_description
1 polymer ?
#
loop_
_entity_poly.entity_id
_entity_poly.type
_entity_poly.pdbx_seq_one_letter_code
_entity_poly.pdbx_strand_id
1 'polypeptide(L)'
;MNPLPEPPYSADLLADYDAGVLSPEVSAHLRSHLNDDARAQRILAALAATRAELASTPPPLQEVPAAVAERLQHLVEGLGNTSA
;
A
#
# COMPACT_ATOMS: atom_id res chain seq x y z
N MET A 1 -3.35 20.88 16.27
CA MET A 1 -2.98 20.55 14.87
C MET A 1 -1.47 20.54 14.75
N ASN A 2 -0.90 19.48 14.19
CA ASN A 2 0.50 19.50 13.78
C ASN A 2 0.60 20.30 12.47
N PRO A 3 1.63 21.14 12.24
CA PRO A 3 1.76 21.87 10.99
C PRO A 3 1.92 20.92 9.80
N LEU A 4 1.36 21.29 8.65
CA LEU A 4 1.52 20.53 7.41
C LEU A 4 2.99 20.60 6.94
N PRO A 5 3.54 19.48 6.46
CA PRO A 5 4.93 19.43 6.01
C PRO A 5 5.11 20.17 4.67
N GLU A 6 6.21 20.89 4.53
CA GLU A 6 6.58 21.59 3.29
C GLU A 6 7.71 20.85 2.56
N PRO A 7 7.78 20.97 1.22
CA PRO A 7 8.90 20.42 0.46
C PRO A 7 10.23 21.14 0.78
N PRO A 8 11.38 20.46 0.60
CA PRO A 8 11.53 19.10 0.11
C PRO A 8 11.16 18.05 1.16
N TYR A 9 10.30 17.10 0.80
CA TYR A 9 9.89 16.04 1.73
C TYR A 9 11.07 15.12 2.09
N SER A 10 11.11 14.70 3.35
CA SER A 10 12.08 13.70 3.80
C SER A 10 11.76 12.32 3.21
N ALA A 11 12.76 11.46 3.11
CA ALA A 11 12.56 10.10 2.64
C ALA A 11 11.63 9.31 3.56
N ASP A 12 11.76 9.49 4.88
CA ASP A 12 10.90 8.84 5.88
C ASP A 12 9.43 9.24 5.71
N LEU A 13 9.15 10.53 5.50
CA LEU A 13 7.79 11.01 5.27
C LEU A 13 7.20 10.46 3.97
N LEU A 14 8.01 10.34 2.91
CA LEU A 14 7.58 9.71 1.66
C LEU A 14 7.34 8.21 1.83
N ALA A 15 8.12 7.52 2.66
CA ALA A 15 7.90 6.12 2.99
C ALA A 15 6.60 5.94 3.81
N ASP A 16 6.32 6.80 4.77
CA ASP A 16 5.07 6.76 5.55
C ASP A 16 3.84 7.07 4.68
N TYR A 17 3.95 8.03 3.77
CA TYR A 17 2.90 8.34 2.79
C TYR A 17 2.55 7.12 1.96
N ASP A 18 3.57 6.47 1.45
CA ASP A 18 3.49 5.33 0.57
C ASP A 18 3.08 4.03 1.30
N ALA A 19 3.40 3.90 2.58
CA ALA A 19 2.87 2.87 3.48
C ALA A 19 1.40 3.11 3.87
N GLY A 20 0.84 4.29 3.56
CA GLY A 20 -0.55 4.64 3.88
C GLY A 20 -0.81 4.86 5.38
N VAL A 21 0.22 5.16 6.17
CA VAL A 21 0.12 5.32 7.64
C VAL A 21 -0.12 6.76 8.08
N LEU A 22 -0.04 7.72 7.16
CA LEU A 22 -0.28 9.13 7.43
C LEU A 22 -1.77 9.43 7.62
N SER A 23 -2.06 10.52 8.33
CA SER A 23 -3.44 11.00 8.44
C SER A 23 -4.00 11.37 7.06
N PRO A 24 -5.33 11.33 6.87
CA PRO A 24 -5.96 11.73 5.61
C PRO A 24 -5.60 13.16 5.18
N GLU A 25 -5.50 14.07 6.14
CA GLU A 25 -5.14 15.48 5.92
C GLU A 25 -3.72 15.61 5.37
N VAL A 26 -2.73 14.99 6.02
CA VAL A 26 -1.34 15.03 5.58
C VAL A 26 -1.18 14.33 4.22
N SER A 27 -1.86 13.19 4.02
CA SER A 27 -1.84 12.47 2.76
C SER A 27 -2.41 13.29 1.60
N ALA A 28 -3.49 14.05 1.83
CA ALA A 28 -4.06 14.94 0.84
C ALA A 28 -3.10 16.10 0.50
N HIS A 29 -2.47 16.69 1.51
CA HIS A 29 -1.48 17.75 1.35
C HIS A 29 -0.26 17.29 0.54
N LEU A 30 0.31 16.12 0.84
CA LEU A 30 1.42 15.59 0.04
C LEU A 30 0.98 15.36 -1.41
N ARG A 31 -0.18 14.73 -1.60
CA ARG A 31 -0.68 14.40 -2.95
C ARG A 31 -0.82 15.63 -3.84
N SER A 32 -1.17 16.80 -3.31
CA SER A 32 -1.28 18.03 -4.12
C SER A 32 0.07 18.58 -4.60
N HIS A 33 1.18 18.24 -3.94
CA HIS A 33 2.51 18.77 -4.25
C HIS A 33 3.43 17.76 -4.96
N LEU A 34 3.14 16.46 -4.86
CA LEU A 34 3.99 15.40 -5.42
C LEU A 34 4.15 15.48 -6.95
N ASN A 35 3.15 15.96 -7.68
CA ASN A 35 3.21 16.07 -9.15
C ASN A 35 4.27 17.07 -9.62
N ASP A 36 4.59 18.07 -8.80
CA ASP A 36 5.57 19.11 -9.11
C ASP A 36 6.96 18.82 -8.48
N ASP A 37 7.08 17.77 -7.65
CA ASP A 37 8.32 17.35 -7.00
C ASP A 37 8.95 16.13 -7.68
N ALA A 38 9.84 16.37 -8.65
CA ALA A 38 10.57 15.33 -9.36
C ALA A 38 11.49 14.47 -8.46
N ARG A 39 11.94 14.99 -7.31
CA ARG A 39 12.75 14.21 -6.35
C ARG A 39 11.86 13.23 -5.60
N ALA A 40 10.71 13.69 -5.11
CA ALA A 40 9.75 12.83 -4.44
C ALA A 40 9.24 11.72 -5.36
N GLN A 41 8.95 12.03 -6.63
CA GLN A 41 8.56 11.03 -7.63
C GLN A 41 9.62 9.94 -7.81
N ARG A 42 10.91 10.31 -7.87
CA ARG A 42 12.00 9.32 -7.98
C ARG A 42 12.08 8.40 -6.77
N ILE A 43 11.89 8.93 -5.56
CA ILE A 43 11.89 8.14 -4.32
C ILE A 43 10.71 7.17 -4.31
N LEU A 44 9.50 7.65 -4.61
CA LEU A 44 8.29 6.81 -4.65
C LEU A 44 8.39 5.72 -5.71
N ALA A 45 8.95 6.02 -6.89
CA ALA A 45 9.21 5.02 -7.92
C ALA A 45 10.21 3.94 -7.46
N ALA A 46 11.26 4.32 -6.74
CA ALA A 46 12.23 3.37 -6.18
C ALA A 46 11.61 2.46 -5.11
N LEU A 47 10.73 3.00 -4.25
CA LEU A 47 9.97 2.22 -3.26
C LEU A 47 9.02 1.23 -3.93
N ALA A 48 8.32 1.66 -4.99
CA ALA A 48 7.44 0.78 -5.77
C ALA A 48 8.22 -0.36 -6.44
N ALA A 49 9.37 -0.07 -7.05
CA ALA A 49 10.25 -1.09 -7.65
C ALA A 49 10.74 -2.10 -6.60
N THR A 50 11.22 -1.62 -5.46
CA THR A 50 11.67 -2.49 -4.35
C THR A 50 10.56 -3.43 -3.88
N ARG A 51 9.33 -2.93 -3.75
CA ARG A 51 8.19 -3.80 -3.38
C ARG A 51 7.83 -4.82 -4.45
N ALA A 52 7.94 -4.47 -5.72
CA ALA A 52 7.71 -5.41 -6.81
C ALA A 52 8.74 -6.55 -6.78
N GLU A 53 10.01 -6.24 -6.52
CA GLU A 53 11.07 -7.22 -6.35
C GLU A 53 10.81 -8.13 -5.13
N LEU A 54 10.46 -7.54 -3.99
CA LEU A 54 10.11 -8.30 -2.79
C LEU A 54 8.87 -9.20 -3.02
N ALA A 55 7.85 -8.70 -3.69
CA ALA A 55 6.65 -9.48 -4.02
C ALA A 55 6.92 -10.63 -4.99
N SER A 56 7.95 -10.51 -5.83
CA SER A 56 8.40 -11.58 -6.73
C SER A 56 9.22 -12.67 -6.01
N THR A 57 9.65 -12.41 -4.78
CA THR A 57 10.40 -13.37 -3.98
C THR A 57 9.42 -14.35 -3.33
N PRO A 58 9.57 -15.68 -3.53
CA PRO A 58 8.68 -16.65 -2.90
C PRO A 58 8.72 -16.50 -1.37
N PRO A 59 7.59 -16.20 -0.71
CA PRO A 59 7.56 -16.20 0.74
C PRO A 59 7.76 -17.63 1.27
N PRO A 60 8.17 -17.78 2.54
CA PRO A 60 8.11 -19.09 3.17
C PRO A 60 6.67 -19.62 3.07
N LEU A 61 6.54 -20.90 2.70
CA LEU A 61 5.25 -21.58 2.67
C LEU A 61 4.65 -21.57 4.07
N GLN A 62 3.66 -20.70 4.26
CA GLN A 62 2.83 -20.69 5.45
C GLN A 62 1.45 -21.20 5.05
N GLU A 63 1.08 -22.36 5.59
CA GLU A 63 -0.22 -22.95 5.33
C GLU A 63 -1.33 -22.05 5.88
N VAL A 64 -2.36 -21.84 5.08
CA VAL A 64 -3.59 -21.19 5.54
C VAL A 64 -4.27 -22.15 6.53
N PRO A 65 -4.69 -21.68 7.73
CA PRO A 65 -5.41 -22.54 8.66
C PRO A 65 -6.65 -23.15 8.01
N ALA A 66 -6.88 -24.45 8.19
CA ALA A 66 -7.94 -25.20 7.51
C ALA A 66 -9.33 -24.53 7.63
N ALA A 67 -9.68 -24.06 8.83
CA ALA A 67 -10.94 -23.36 9.06
C ALA A 67 -11.11 -22.06 8.23
N VAL A 68 -10.01 -21.38 7.90
CA VAL A 68 -10.04 -20.21 7.01
C VAL A 68 -10.23 -20.64 5.56
N ALA A 69 -9.51 -21.68 5.13
CA ALA A 69 -9.65 -22.23 3.77
C ALA A 69 -11.08 -22.73 3.50
N GLU A 70 -11.67 -23.47 4.44
CA GLU A 70 -13.07 -23.93 4.35
C GLU A 70 -14.07 -22.78 4.26
N ARG A 71 -13.91 -21.74 5.10
CA ARG A 71 -14.77 -20.56 5.06
C ARG A 71 -14.66 -19.79 3.73
N LEU A 72 -13.45 -19.67 3.18
CA LEU A 72 -13.22 -19.05 1.89
C LEU A 72 -13.87 -19.86 0.77
N GLN A 73 -13.73 -21.19 0.80
CA GLN A 73 -14.34 -22.08 -0.18
C GLN A 73 -15.88 -21.95 -0.19
N HIS A 74 -16.50 -21.99 0.99
CA HIS A 74 -17.95 -21.80 1.11
C HIS A 74 -18.43 -20.41 0.65
N LEU A 75 -17.64 -19.36 0.90
CA LEU A 75 -17.96 -18.02 0.43
C LEU A 75 -17.96 -17.96 -1.11
N VAL A 76 -16.94 -18.54 -1.75
CA VAL A 76 -16.84 -18.59 -3.22
C VAL A 76 -17.99 -19.38 -3.83
N GLU A 77 -18.34 -20.52 -3.25
CA GLU A 77 -19.51 -21.33 -3.66
C GLU A 77 -20.82 -20.55 -3.53
N GLY A 78 -21.02 -19.83 -2.42
CA GLY A 78 -22.21 -19.01 -2.21
C GLY A 78 -22.35 -17.86 -3.23
N LEU A 79 -21.24 -17.18 -3.57
CA LEU A 79 -21.22 -16.11 -4.58
C LEU A 79 -21.50 -16.65 -6.00
N GLY A 80 -20.97 -17.83 -6.32
CA GLY A 80 -21.24 -18.52 -7.60
C GLY A 80 -22.71 -18.92 -7.74
N ASN A 81 -23.33 -19.40 -6.66
CA ASN A 81 -24.73 -19.82 -6.64
C ASN A 81 -25.72 -18.64 -6.62
N THR A 82 -25.30 -17.43 -6.27
CA THR A 82 -26.15 -16.23 -6.26
C THR A 82 -26.22 -15.56 -7.65
N SER A 83 -25.40 -16.01 -8.61
CA SER A 83 -25.35 -15.49 -9.99
C SER A 83 -26.21 -16.29 -11.00
N ALA A 84 -27.11 -17.15 -10.53
CA ALA A 84 -28.04 -17.95 -11.34
C ALA A 84 -29.50 -17.65 -10.96
#